data_AF-H0A1R9-F1
#
_entry.id   AF-H0A1R9-F1
#
_cell.length_a   1.000
_cell.length_b   1.000
_cell.length_c   1.000
_cell.angle_alpha   90.00
_cell.angle_beta   90.00
_cell.angle_gamma   90.00
#
_symmetry.space_group_name_H-M   'P 1'
#
loop_
_entity.id
_entity.type
_entity.pdbx_description
1 polymer ?
#
loop_
_entity_poly.entity_id
_entity_poly.type
_entity_poly.pdbx_seq_one_letter_code
_entity_poly.pdbx_strand_id
1 'polypeptide(L)' 'MNPRSVTILGSTGSVGRSTVALLDAAAPGEFIVTALVAGKDAAGLAAQARRLRPQIAVLADEAAAPAL' A
#
# COMPACT_ATOMS: atom_id res chain seq x y z
N MET A 1 -3.98 -19.03 -13.48
CA MET A 1 -4.82 -18.45 -12.40
C MET A 1 -4.89 -16.95 -12.62
N ASN A 2 -6.06 -16.32 -12.41
CA ASN A 2 -6.15 -14.87 -12.48
C ASN A 2 -5.55 -14.25 -11.20
N PRO A 3 -4.82 -13.12 -11.31
CA PRO A 3 -4.29 -12.42 -10.16
C PRO A 3 -5.43 -11.98 -9.22
N ARG A 4 -5.21 -12.08 -7.91
CA ARG A 4 -6.17 -11.59 -6.91
C ARG A 4 -5.94 -10.09 -6.68
N SER A 5 -7.01 -9.31 -6.72
CA SER A 5 -6.93 -7.87 -6.41
C SER A 5 -7.00 -7.63 -4.91
N VAL A 6 -6.15 -6.73 -4.40
CA VAL A 6 -6.05 -6.43 -2.97
C VAL A 6 -5.98 -4.93 -2.73
N THR A 7 -6.85 -4.43 -1.84
CA THR A 7 -6.78 -3.08 -1.26
C THR A 7 -6.41 -3.18 0.22
N ILE A 8 -5.48 -2.35 0.67
CA ILE A 8 -5.07 -2.31 2.09
C ILE A 8 -5.47 -0.98 2.71
N LEU A 9 -6.44 -1.04 3.62
CA LEU A 9 -6.87 0.11 4.43
C LEU A 9 -6.02 0.17 5.72
N GLY A 10 -5.19 1.19 5.84
CA GLY A 10 -4.22 1.30 6.95
C GLY A 10 -2.91 0.56 6.68
N SER A 11 -2.35 0.70 5.47
CA SER A 11 -1.15 -0.02 5.00
C SER A 11 0.12 0.28 5.81
N THR A 12 0.18 1.43 6.48
CA THR A 12 1.29 1.82 7.36
C THR A 12 1.08 1.42 8.83
N GLY A 13 -0.07 0.85 9.18
CA GLY A 13 -0.34 0.30 10.52
C GLY A 13 0.36 -1.05 10.74
N SER A 14 0.18 -1.65 11.93
CA SER A 14 0.80 -2.94 12.28
C SER A 14 0.43 -4.06 11.29
N VAL A 15 -0.88 -4.32 11.12
CA VAL A 15 -1.37 -5.35 10.19
C VAL A 15 -1.02 -4.99 8.75
N GLY A 16 -1.21 -3.73 8.34
CA GLY A 16 -0.93 -3.29 6.98
C GLY A 16 0.52 -3.50 6.56
N ARG A 17 1.49 -3.22 7.44
CA ARG A 17 2.92 -3.44 7.16
C ARG A 17 3.24 -4.93 7.00
N SER A 18 2.66 -5.78 7.84
CA SER A 18 2.79 -7.24 7.70
C SER A 18 2.17 -7.73 6.39
N THR A 19 1.00 -7.23 6.00
CA THR A 19 0.38 -7.57 4.71
C THR A 19 1.24 -7.11 3.53
N VAL A 20 1.80 -5.90 3.58
CA VAL A 20 2.72 -5.39 2.55
C VAL A 20 3.97 -6.27 2.44
N ALA A 21 4.53 -6.75 3.54
CA ALA A 21 5.67 -7.66 3.52
C ALA A 21 5.34 -9.01 2.85
N LEU A 22 4.13 -9.55 3.09
CA LEU A 22 3.66 -10.77 2.42
C LEU A 22 3.47 -10.55 0.92
N LEU A 23 2.91 -9.41 0.50
CA LEU A 23 2.73 -9.08 -0.91
C LEU A 23 4.06 -8.89 -1.65
N ASP A 24 5.06 -8.29 -1.00
CA ASP A 24 6.40 -8.13 -1.56
C ASP A 24 7.10 -9.49 -1.79
N ALA A 25 6.83 -10.46 -0.92
CA ALA A 25 7.40 -11.81 -1.03
C ALA A 25 6.58 -12.75 -1.93
N ALA A 26 5.41 -12.33 -2.41
CA ALA A 26 4.53 -13.15 -3.22
C ALA A 26 5.09 -13.39 -4.63
N ALA A 27 4.64 -14.46 -5.27
CA ALA A 27 5.08 -14.75 -6.64
C ALA A 27 4.57 -13.66 -7.60
N PRO A 28 5.36 -13.27 -8.63
CA PRO A 28 4.91 -12.32 -9.64
C PRO A 28 3.58 -12.76 -10.28
N GLY A 29 2.61 -11.84 -10.34
CA GLY A 29 1.29 -12.11 -10.92
C GLY A 29 0.29 -12.81 -9.99
N GLU A 30 0.66 -13.12 -8.75
CA GLU A 30 -0.27 -13.70 -7.77
C GLU A 30 -1.28 -12.66 -7.25
N PHE A 31 -0.82 -11.42 -7.10
CA PHE A 31 -1.63 -10.30 -6.60
C PHE A 31 -1.47 -9.05 -7.45
N ILE A 32 -2.56 -8.26 -7.51
CA ILE A 32 -2.57 -6.89 -8.02
C ILE A 32 -2.97 -5.99 -6.86
N VAL A 33 -2.09 -5.08 -6.47
CA VAL A 33 -2.40 -4.09 -5.43
C VAL A 33 -3.20 -2.98 -6.08
N THR A 34 -4.49 -2.87 -5.73
CA THR A 34 -5.37 -1.86 -6.30
C THR A 34 -5.23 -0.54 -5.56
N ALA A 35 -5.24 -0.57 -4.22
CA ALA A 35 -5.09 0.63 -3.41
C ALA A 35 -4.29 0.39 -2.13
N LEU A 36 -3.48 1.40 -1.77
CA LEU A 36 -2.87 1.52 -0.44
C LEU A 36 -3.42 2.78 0.23
N VAL A 37 -3.88 2.65 1.47
CA VAL A 37 -4.42 3.78 2.24
C VAL A 37 -3.67 3.93 3.55
N ALA A 38 -3.21 5.15 3.85
CA ALA A 38 -2.61 5.49 5.12
C ALA A 38 -3.37 6.65 5.79
N GLY A 39 -3.30 6.71 7.13
CA GLY A 39 -3.85 7.82 7.90
C GLY A 39 -2.97 9.07 7.75
N LYS A 40 -1.86 9.09 8.49
CA LYS A 40 -0.94 10.26 8.61
C LYS A 40 0.49 9.98 8.14
N ASP A 41 0.86 8.71 7.97
CA ASP A 41 2.21 8.30 7.59
C ASP A 41 2.40 8.38 6.07
N ALA A 42 2.58 9.60 5.56
CA ALA A 42 2.78 9.89 4.15
C ALA A 42 4.07 9.25 3.60
N ALA A 43 5.18 9.35 4.34
CA ALA A 43 6.45 8.79 3.93
C ALA A 43 6.39 7.25 3.81
N GLY A 44 5.78 6.58 4.79
CA GLY A 44 5.52 5.15 4.73
C GLY A 44 4.63 4.78 3.54
N LEU A 45 3.56 5.54 3.29
CA LEU A 45 2.68 5.31 2.14
C LEU A 45 3.44 5.45 0.81
N ALA A 46 4.22 6.52 0.63
CA ALA A 46 5.00 6.76 -0.60
C ALA A 46 6.04 5.66 -0.84
N ALA A 47 6.73 5.21 0.21
CA ALA A 47 7.69 4.11 0.12
C ALA A 47 7.01 2.78 -0.28
N GLN A 48 5.85 2.47 0.31
CA GLN A 48 5.08 1.29 -0.07
C GLN A 48 4.53 1.38 -1.49
N ALA A 49 4.04 2.56 -1.91
CA ALA A 49 3.51 2.78 -3.25
C ALA A 49 4.59 2.61 -4.33
N ARG A 50 5.83 3.08 -4.08
CA ARG A 50 6.96 2.87 -5.00
C ARG A 50 7.32 1.40 -5.18
N ARG A 51 7.22 0.60 -4.12
CA ARG A 51 7.51 -0.85 -4.13
C ARG A 51 6.42 -1.66 -4.81
N LEU A 52 5.17 -1.48 -4.35
CA LEU A 52 4.04 -2.31 -4.78
C LEU A 52 3.34 -1.80 -6.03
N ARG A 53 3.61 -0.56 -6.44
CA ARG A 53 3.01 0.13 -7.59
C ARG A 53 1.48 -0.05 -7.65
N PRO A 54 0.76 0.37 -6.60
CA PRO A 54 -0.69 0.27 -6.61
C PRO A 54 -1.29 1.17 -7.70
N GLN A 55 -2.53 0.90 -8.08
CA GLN A 55 -3.25 1.78 -9.01
C GLN A 55 -3.54 3.16 -8.39
N ILE A 56 -3.74 3.20 -7.06
CA ILE A 56 -3.92 4.46 -6.31
C ILE A 56 -3.31 4.36 -4.90
N ALA A 57 -2.76 5.47 -4.42
CA ALA A 57 -2.37 5.66 -3.03
C ALA A 57 -3.21 6.79 -2.42
N VAL A 58 -3.77 6.56 -1.23
CA VAL A 58 -4.67 7.51 -0.56
C VAL A 58 -4.13 7.84 0.81
N LEU A 59 -3.97 9.13 1.10
CA LEU A 59 -3.63 9.64 2.41
C LEU A 59 -4.86 10.34 3.00
N ALA A 60 -5.29 9.93 4.19
CA ALA A 60 -6.48 10.51 4.81
C ALA A 60 -6.21 11.90 5.40
N ASP A 61 -4.99 12.16 5.86
CA ASP A 61 -4.59 13.43 6.47
C ASP A 61 -4.00 14.38 5.43
N GLU A 62 -4.78 15.38 5.02
CA GLU A 62 -4.36 16.40 4.05
C GLU A 62 -3.15 17.21 4.54
N ALA A 63 -3.02 17.41 5.85
CA ALA A 63 -1.88 18.14 6.42
C ALA A 63 -0.55 17.38 6.25
N ALA A 64 -0.60 16.05 6.07
CA ALA A 64 0.56 15.22 5.82
C ALA A 64 0.90 15.08 4.31
N ALA A 65 0.04 15.57 3.41
CA ALA A 65 0.23 15.48 1.95
C ALA A 65 1.52 16.11 1.40
N PRO A 66 2.08 17.21 1.96
CA PRO A 66 3.33 17.81 1.47
C PRO A 66 4.56 16.89 1.52
N ALA A 67 4.46 15.73 2.21
CA ALA A 67 5.54 14.75 2.33
C ALA A 67 5.45 13.59 1.31
N LEU A 68 4.49 13.62 0.38
CA LEU A 68 4.30 12.60 -0.68
C LEU A 68 5.19 12.85 -1.92
#